data_AF-F8C7E7-F1
#
_entry.id   AF-F8C7E7-F1
#
_cell.length_a   1.000
_cell.length_b   1.000
_cell.length_c   1.000
_cell.angle_alpha   90.00
_cell.angle_beta   90.00
_cell.angle_gamma   90.00
#
_symmetry.space_group_name_H-M   'P 1'
#
loop_
_entity.id
_entity.type
_entity.pdbx_description
1 polymer ?
#
loop_
_entity_poly.entity_id
_entity_poly.type
_entity_poly.pdbx_seq_one_letter_code
_entity_poly.pdbx_strand_id
1 'polypeptide(L)'
;MAVDGNKATRWSASGAGQWLRADMGSVKPLNGLDIAWFRGNERINLFDIATSTDGTTFTRAFVGISSGKSADFERVTFPTVNARYVRITFYGSTQTTWGSITDIAALSGSTLPDPEPQPEPEPTQDKFGVKMLYPTRSGGEQWFLADNATSDKRFDPQNTISRNSDGSWKMKNSKVRMSVFTSTGYSASKIPTYDRDVLASRGYMQAANDWRNIEMTGFIKVNSVSDVSDNFAWYARGGKHNDNHSGCEGSSYKGSLHYDGRVRWQKETWHVSYDQSSYKSGTSALRGRWVGFKSVMRNTKVNGKDAVRLEMYLNENADKKTWKKVYDMVDSGSWGGDASHCGGGVDAMPITWGGPIAVFRWDSATDVDFKWLSVREISPEQ
;
A
#
# COMPACT_ATOMS: atom_id res chain seq x y z
N MET A 1 -10.73 -42.35 -0.66
CA MET A 1 -11.69 -41.67 0.23
C MET A 1 -10.89 -40.66 1.05
N ALA A 2 -11.51 -39.84 1.92
CA ALA A 2 -10.78 -38.80 2.65
C ALA A 2 -11.24 -38.66 4.11
N VAL A 3 -11.86 -39.70 4.68
CA VAL A 3 -12.34 -39.76 6.09
C VAL A 3 -12.20 -41.19 6.63
N ASP A 4 -11.20 -41.93 6.17
CA ASP A 4 -11.03 -43.36 6.44
C ASP A 4 -9.80 -43.70 7.29
N GLY A 5 -9.01 -42.71 7.71
CA GLY A 5 -7.78 -42.94 8.48
C GLY A 5 -6.65 -43.57 7.66
N ASN A 6 -6.84 -43.81 6.36
CA ASN A 6 -5.92 -44.57 5.54
C ASN A 6 -5.16 -43.67 4.56
N LYS A 7 -3.90 -43.36 4.91
CA LYS A 7 -3.00 -42.54 4.09
C LYS A 7 -2.70 -43.11 2.69
N ALA A 8 -3.02 -44.38 2.43
CA ALA A 8 -2.88 -44.99 1.11
C ALA A 8 -4.03 -44.64 0.15
N THR A 9 -5.18 -44.18 0.65
CA THR A 9 -6.29 -43.71 -0.17
C THR A 9 -6.35 -42.18 -0.20
N ARG A 10 -6.99 -41.64 -1.24
CA ARG A 10 -7.17 -40.20 -1.39
C ARG A 10 -8.44 -39.88 -2.15
N TRP A 11 -8.93 -38.67 -1.98
CA TRP A 11 -9.73 -37.98 -2.99
C TRP A 11 -8.77 -37.27 -3.96
N SER A 12 -9.06 -37.31 -5.26
CA SER A 12 -8.29 -36.62 -6.29
C SER A 12 -9.21 -36.06 -7.36
N ALA A 13 -9.01 -34.80 -7.75
CA ALA A 13 -9.69 -34.17 -8.87
C ALA A 13 -8.75 -33.21 -9.61
N SER A 14 -8.94 -33.06 -10.92
CA SER A 14 -8.14 -32.19 -11.78
C SER A 14 -8.88 -30.92 -12.16
N GLY A 15 -8.19 -29.79 -12.09
CA GLY A 15 -8.72 -28.48 -12.47
C GLY A 15 -9.02 -27.58 -11.28
N ALA A 16 -8.93 -26.27 -11.51
CA ALA A 16 -9.28 -25.27 -10.51
C ALA A 16 -10.79 -25.25 -10.27
N GLY A 17 -11.19 -25.05 -9.02
CA GLY A 17 -12.59 -25.06 -8.59
C GLY A 17 -13.15 -26.43 -8.25
N GLN A 18 -12.37 -27.51 -8.38
CA GLN A 18 -12.79 -28.83 -7.92
C GLN A 18 -12.86 -28.87 -6.39
N TRP A 19 -13.82 -29.62 -5.85
CA TRP A 19 -14.08 -29.59 -4.42
C TRP A 19 -14.41 -30.96 -3.83
N LEU A 20 -14.09 -31.09 -2.55
CA LEU A 20 -14.56 -32.15 -1.67
C LEU A 20 -15.55 -31.56 -0.67
N ARG A 21 -16.72 -32.19 -0.51
CA ARG A 21 -17.71 -31.83 0.51
C ARG A 21 -17.85 -32.95 1.53
N ALA A 22 -17.74 -32.61 2.80
CA ALA A 22 -18.03 -33.49 3.93
C ALA A 22 -19.35 -33.07 4.61
N ASP A 23 -20.13 -34.06 5.07
CA ASP A 23 -21.35 -33.88 5.88
C ASP A 23 -21.08 -34.45 7.28
N MET A 24 -21.24 -33.62 8.31
CA MET A 24 -21.08 -34.01 9.73
C MET A 24 -22.35 -34.65 10.32
N GLY A 25 -23.40 -34.81 9.52
CA GLY A 25 -24.69 -35.43 9.85
C GLY A 25 -25.69 -34.49 10.54
N SER A 26 -25.20 -33.46 11.24
CA SER A 26 -26.01 -32.45 11.95
C SER A 26 -25.24 -31.13 12.05
N VAL A 27 -25.93 -30.04 12.37
CA VAL A 27 -25.31 -28.74 12.63
C VAL A 27 -24.53 -28.82 13.95
N LYS A 28 -23.23 -28.53 13.90
CA LYS A 28 -22.30 -28.54 15.04
C LYS A 28 -21.44 -27.27 15.00
N PRO A 29 -20.94 -26.79 16.15
CA PRO A 29 -19.90 -25.77 16.17
C PRO A 29 -18.62 -26.33 15.55
N LEU A 30 -18.06 -25.61 14.59
CA LEU A 30 -16.85 -25.98 13.87
C LEU A 30 -15.88 -24.79 13.94
N ASN A 31 -14.64 -25.03 14.37
CA ASN A 31 -13.61 -23.99 14.50
C ASN A 31 -12.30 -24.31 13.74
N GLY A 32 -12.30 -25.41 12.97
CA GLY A 32 -11.16 -25.77 12.16
C GLY A 32 -11.30 -27.13 11.49
N LEU A 33 -10.33 -27.43 10.64
CA LEU A 33 -10.10 -28.73 10.03
C LEU A 33 -8.64 -29.13 10.22
N ASP A 34 -8.40 -30.40 10.49
CA ASP A 34 -7.12 -31.03 10.21
C ASP A 34 -7.18 -31.61 8.79
N ILE A 35 -6.25 -31.24 7.91
CA ILE A 35 -6.22 -31.67 6.51
C ILE A 35 -4.87 -32.34 6.20
N ALA A 36 -4.91 -33.60 5.74
CA ALA A 36 -3.73 -34.30 5.24
C ALA A 36 -3.70 -34.24 3.71
N TRP A 37 -2.67 -33.58 3.17
CA TRP A 37 -2.51 -33.39 1.73
C TRP A 37 -1.68 -34.53 1.12
N PHE A 38 -2.15 -35.12 0.03
CA PHE A 38 -1.34 -36.10 -0.70
C PHE A 38 -0.06 -35.42 -1.21
N ARG A 39 1.11 -35.97 -0.85
CA ARG A 39 2.44 -35.37 -1.10
C ARG A 39 2.57 -33.95 -0.54
N GLY A 40 1.95 -33.68 0.62
CA GLY A 40 1.95 -32.36 1.27
C GLY A 40 3.34 -31.85 1.68
N ASN A 41 4.36 -32.71 1.69
CA ASN A 41 5.77 -32.37 1.89
C ASN A 41 6.55 -32.07 0.59
N GLU A 42 5.88 -32.13 -0.57
CA GLU A 42 6.50 -31.90 -1.88
C GLU A 42 5.83 -30.74 -2.65
N ARG A 43 4.56 -30.45 -2.36
CA ARG A 43 3.77 -29.44 -3.07
C ARG A 43 2.95 -28.58 -2.12
N ILE A 44 2.76 -27.33 -2.54
CA ILE A 44 1.89 -26.36 -1.88
C ILE A 44 0.57 -26.31 -2.66
N ASN A 45 -0.55 -26.45 -1.96
CA ASN A 45 -1.89 -26.47 -2.51
C ASN A 45 -2.58 -25.13 -2.23
N LEU A 46 -3.21 -24.52 -3.23
CA LEU A 46 -4.05 -23.32 -3.06
C LEU A 46 -5.51 -23.76 -2.88
N PHE A 47 -6.16 -23.33 -1.81
CA PHE A 47 -7.51 -23.79 -1.47
C PHE A 47 -8.32 -22.76 -0.66
N ASP A 48 -9.64 -22.96 -0.63
CA ASP A 48 -10.53 -22.31 0.34
C ASP A 48 -11.44 -23.32 1.03
N ILE A 49 -11.84 -23.01 2.26
CA ILE A 49 -12.80 -23.78 3.05
C ILE A 49 -14.07 -22.94 3.15
N ALA A 50 -15.21 -23.54 2.80
CA ALA A 50 -16.52 -22.94 2.99
C ALA A 50 -17.43 -23.87 3.80
N THR A 51 -18.31 -23.29 4.62
CA THR A 51 -19.22 -24.02 5.51
C THR A 51 -20.67 -23.74 5.16
N SER A 52 -21.56 -24.66 5.52
CA SER A 52 -22.99 -24.55 5.26
C SER A 52 -23.81 -25.31 6.31
N THR A 53 -24.98 -24.80 6.66
CA THR A 53 -25.98 -25.48 7.50
C THR A 53 -27.00 -26.26 6.67
N ASP A 54 -27.27 -25.83 5.43
CA ASP A 54 -28.34 -26.32 4.55
C ASP A 54 -27.84 -27.23 3.40
N GLY A 55 -26.54 -27.22 3.12
CA GLY A 55 -25.91 -28.00 2.05
C GLY A 55 -26.01 -27.35 0.67
N THR A 56 -26.63 -26.17 0.57
CA THR A 56 -26.84 -25.39 -0.67
C THR A 56 -26.09 -24.07 -0.65
N THR A 57 -26.18 -23.32 0.46
CA THR A 57 -25.55 -22.00 0.62
C THR A 57 -24.25 -22.16 1.40
N PHE A 58 -23.12 -21.88 0.75
CA PHE A 58 -21.80 -21.99 1.37
C PHE A 58 -21.19 -20.61 1.63
N THR A 59 -20.78 -20.37 2.86
CA THR A 59 -20.05 -19.17 3.26
C THR A 59 -18.58 -19.53 3.46
N ARG A 60 -17.67 -18.75 2.88
CA ARG A 60 -16.23 -18.99 3.01
C ARG A 60 -15.77 -18.72 4.44
N ALA A 61 -15.09 -19.69 5.05
CA ALA A 61 -14.52 -19.61 6.39
C ALA A 61 -12.99 -19.40 6.37
N PHE A 62 -12.29 -19.88 5.33
CA PHE A 62 -10.83 -19.76 5.21
C PHE A 62 -10.39 -19.73 3.73
N VAL A 63 -9.30 -19.03 3.43
CA VAL A 63 -8.57 -19.13 2.15
C VAL A 63 -7.07 -19.13 2.44
N GLY A 64 -6.31 -19.99 1.76
CA GLY A 64 -4.89 -20.05 2.00
C GLY A 64 -4.16 -21.07 1.15
N ILE A 65 -2.93 -21.34 1.57
CA ILE A 65 -2.04 -22.33 0.97
C ILE A 65 -1.62 -23.38 2.01
N SER A 66 -1.41 -24.62 1.59
CA SER A 66 -0.85 -25.66 2.47
C SER A 66 0.64 -25.42 2.73
N SER A 67 1.18 -25.90 3.83
CA SER A 67 2.56 -25.65 4.26
C SER A 67 3.64 -26.13 3.28
N GLY A 68 3.39 -27.21 2.54
CA GLY A 68 4.41 -27.84 1.70
C GLY A 68 5.48 -28.63 2.49
N LYS A 69 5.30 -28.83 3.81
CA LYS A 69 6.33 -29.38 4.70
C LYS A 69 6.03 -30.77 5.24
N SER A 70 4.77 -31.20 5.25
CA SER A 70 4.36 -32.50 5.81
C SER A 70 3.20 -33.11 5.02
N ALA A 71 3.16 -34.44 4.96
CA ALA A 71 2.01 -35.20 4.45
C ALA A 71 1.05 -35.64 5.59
N ASP A 72 1.38 -35.33 6.84
CA ASP A 72 0.47 -35.51 7.98
C ASP A 72 -0.59 -34.40 8.05
N PHE A 73 -1.48 -34.48 9.04
CA PHE A 73 -2.48 -33.46 9.27
C PHE A 73 -1.87 -32.08 9.48
N GLU A 74 -2.29 -31.15 8.65
CA GLU A 74 -2.07 -29.73 8.83
C GLU A 74 -3.35 -29.10 9.38
N ARG A 75 -3.23 -28.45 10.54
CA ARG A 75 -4.36 -27.80 11.20
C ARG A 75 -4.64 -26.44 10.59
N VAL A 76 -5.86 -26.26 10.14
CA VAL A 76 -6.42 -24.97 9.69
C VAL A 76 -7.50 -24.55 10.67
N THR A 77 -7.35 -23.40 11.29
CA THR A 77 -8.35 -22.84 12.22
C THR A 77 -9.06 -21.65 11.59
N PHE A 78 -10.30 -21.41 12.02
CA PHE A 78 -11.13 -20.27 11.64
C PHE A 78 -12.14 -19.97 12.76
N PRO A 79 -12.77 -18.78 12.77
CA PRO A 79 -13.78 -18.45 13.78
C PRO A 79 -14.86 -19.52 13.89
N THR A 80 -15.31 -19.80 15.12
CA THR A 80 -16.31 -20.84 15.34
C THR A 80 -17.60 -20.51 14.58
N VAL A 81 -18.02 -21.41 13.71
CA VAL A 81 -19.27 -21.32 12.93
C VAL A 81 -20.12 -22.55 13.15
N ASN A 82 -21.43 -22.37 13.23
CA ASN A 82 -22.35 -23.50 13.20
C ASN A 82 -22.46 -24.02 11.76
N ALA A 83 -22.06 -25.26 11.54
CA ALA A 83 -22.04 -25.88 10.22
C ALA A 83 -22.49 -27.34 10.29
N ARG A 84 -23.10 -27.84 9.21
CA ARG A 84 -23.30 -29.28 8.98
C ARG A 84 -22.36 -29.77 7.87
N TYR A 85 -22.18 -28.96 6.85
CA TYR A 85 -21.36 -29.27 5.69
C TYR A 85 -20.11 -28.41 5.66
N VAL A 86 -19.02 -29.00 5.18
CA VAL A 86 -17.77 -28.30 4.88
C VAL A 86 -17.35 -28.64 3.46
N ARG A 87 -16.93 -27.64 2.70
CA ARG A 87 -16.44 -27.76 1.34
C ARG A 87 -15.02 -27.23 1.26
N ILE A 88 -14.08 -28.07 0.82
CA ILE A 88 -12.71 -27.68 0.51
C ILE A 88 -12.62 -27.57 -1.00
N THR A 89 -12.40 -26.36 -1.51
CA THR A 89 -12.23 -26.10 -2.95
C THR A 89 -10.75 -25.91 -3.25
N PHE A 90 -10.27 -26.55 -4.31
CA PHE A 90 -8.89 -26.54 -4.73
C PHE A 90 -8.72 -25.72 -6.01
N TYR A 91 -7.64 -24.93 -6.10
CA TYR A 91 -7.37 -24.03 -7.24
C TYR A 91 -6.08 -24.34 -8.00
N GLY A 92 -5.29 -25.30 -7.54
CA GLY A 92 -4.00 -25.64 -8.12
C GLY A 92 -2.95 -25.93 -7.05
N SER A 93 -1.86 -26.57 -7.46
CA SER A 93 -0.67 -26.73 -6.63
C SER A 93 0.55 -26.20 -7.38
N THR A 94 1.67 -26.03 -6.67
CA THR A 94 2.95 -25.61 -7.26
C THR A 94 3.49 -26.54 -8.34
N GLN A 95 2.98 -27.77 -8.47
CA GLN A 95 3.47 -28.75 -9.44
C GLN A 95 2.40 -29.19 -10.46
N THR A 96 1.11 -29.12 -10.12
CA THR A 96 0.04 -29.71 -10.93
C THR A 96 -1.29 -28.99 -10.75
N THR A 97 -2.22 -29.19 -11.67
CA THR A 97 -3.63 -28.76 -11.55
C THR A 97 -4.48 -29.71 -10.71
N TRP A 98 -3.89 -30.75 -10.11
CA TRP A 98 -4.61 -31.77 -9.34
C TRP A 98 -4.68 -31.44 -7.86
N GLY A 99 -5.89 -31.40 -7.31
CA GLY A 99 -6.14 -31.36 -5.88
C GLY A 99 -6.23 -32.78 -5.34
N SER A 100 -5.52 -33.11 -4.26
CA SER A 100 -5.70 -34.42 -3.63
C SER A 100 -5.48 -34.38 -2.12
N ILE A 101 -6.45 -34.95 -1.41
CA ILE A 101 -6.55 -34.97 0.03
C ILE A 101 -6.61 -36.43 0.47
N THR A 102 -5.72 -36.83 1.37
CA THR A 102 -5.70 -38.20 1.92
C THR A 102 -6.67 -38.33 3.07
N ASP A 103 -6.81 -37.30 3.92
CA ASP A 103 -7.71 -37.36 5.07
C ASP A 103 -8.13 -35.97 5.57
N ILE A 104 -9.28 -35.88 6.22
CA ILE A 104 -9.78 -34.67 6.90
C ILE A 104 -10.43 -35.03 8.24
N ALA A 105 -10.22 -34.18 9.25
CA ALA A 105 -10.94 -34.26 10.52
C ALA A 105 -11.51 -32.88 10.91
N ALA A 106 -12.76 -32.86 11.34
CA ALA A 106 -13.44 -31.66 11.81
C ALA A 106 -13.12 -31.37 13.28
N LEU A 107 -12.83 -30.10 13.61
CA LEU A 107 -12.52 -29.67 14.96
C LEU A 107 -13.72 -28.93 15.59
N SER A 108 -14.10 -29.34 16.81
CA SER A 108 -15.17 -28.74 17.60
C SER A 108 -14.65 -28.44 19.00
N GLY A 109 -14.36 -27.17 19.30
CA GLY A 109 -13.90 -26.74 20.62
C GLY A 109 -15.01 -26.12 21.48
N SER A 110 -15.11 -26.52 22.75
CA SER A 110 -15.67 -25.68 23.83
C SER A 110 -14.78 -24.45 24.00
N THR A 111 -15.39 -23.29 24.27
CA THR A 111 -14.78 -21.95 24.42
C THR A 111 -13.33 -21.98 24.91
N LEU A 112 -12.41 -21.90 23.94
CA LEU A 112 -11.00 -21.57 24.13
C LEU A 112 -10.82 -20.06 23.89
N PRO A 113 -9.72 -19.44 24.38
CA PRO A 113 -9.58 -17.99 24.37
C PRO A 113 -9.77 -17.44 22.97
N ASP A 114 -10.37 -16.25 22.91
CA ASP A 114 -10.69 -15.49 21.70
C ASP A 114 -9.59 -15.72 20.64
N PRO A 115 -9.95 -16.19 19.42
CA PRO A 115 -8.95 -16.39 18.37
C PRO A 115 -8.09 -15.14 18.27
N GLU A 116 -6.77 -15.33 18.29
CA GLU A 116 -5.84 -14.28 17.89
C GLU A 116 -6.37 -13.71 16.57
N PRO A 117 -6.59 -12.38 16.48
CA PRO A 117 -7.47 -11.79 15.49
C PRO A 117 -7.04 -12.23 14.09
N GLN A 118 -7.91 -12.99 13.42
CA GLN A 118 -7.80 -13.21 11.98
C GLN A 118 -7.70 -11.82 11.35
N PRO A 119 -6.72 -11.55 10.45
CA PRO A 119 -6.61 -10.23 9.85
C PRO A 119 -7.97 -9.90 9.22
N GLU A 120 -8.61 -8.88 9.78
CA GLU A 120 -9.79 -8.24 9.23
C GLU A 120 -9.53 -8.02 7.74
N PRO A 121 -10.52 -8.20 6.83
CA PRO A 121 -10.31 -7.84 5.43
C PRO A 121 -9.73 -6.43 5.42
N GLU A 122 -8.49 -6.30 4.91
CA GLU A 122 -7.74 -5.05 4.95
C GLU A 122 -8.70 -3.94 4.55
N PRO A 123 -8.88 -2.90 5.39
CA PRO A 123 -9.89 -1.90 5.13
C PRO A 123 -9.71 -1.40 3.70
N THR A 124 -10.81 -1.28 2.95
CA THR A 124 -10.72 -0.77 1.57
C THR A 124 -10.76 0.75 1.54
N GLN A 125 -10.95 1.38 2.70
CA GLN A 125 -11.08 2.82 2.91
C GLN A 125 -10.23 3.25 4.11
N ASP A 126 -9.72 4.48 4.04
CA ASP A 126 -8.94 5.08 5.12
C ASP A 126 -9.82 5.73 6.21
N LYS A 127 -9.18 6.39 7.18
CA LYS A 127 -9.87 7.09 8.29
C LYS A 127 -10.86 8.17 7.83
N PHE A 128 -10.72 8.69 6.61
CA PHE A 128 -11.62 9.67 6.02
C PHE A 128 -12.72 9.05 5.14
N GLY A 129 -12.77 7.71 5.04
CA GLY A 129 -13.64 6.98 4.12
C GLY A 129 -13.16 7.05 2.67
N VAL A 130 -11.88 7.37 2.43
CA VAL A 130 -11.29 7.43 1.08
C VAL A 130 -10.78 6.08 0.67
N LYS A 131 -11.17 5.63 -0.53
CA LYS A 131 -10.70 4.36 -1.09
C LYS A 131 -9.17 4.31 -1.11
N MET A 132 -8.63 3.26 -0.52
CA MET A 132 -7.22 2.91 -0.54
C MET A 132 -6.94 2.15 -1.85
N LEU A 133 -5.94 2.58 -2.62
CA LEU A 133 -5.57 1.86 -3.86
C LEU A 133 -4.76 0.61 -3.52
N TYR A 134 -3.92 0.75 -2.50
CA TYR A 134 -3.14 -0.33 -1.91
C TYR A 134 -3.43 -0.41 -0.40
N PRO A 135 -3.51 -1.64 0.15
CA PRO A 135 -3.69 -1.83 1.58
C PRO A 135 -2.52 -1.18 2.33
N THR A 136 -2.81 -0.64 3.51
CA THR A 136 -1.75 -0.19 4.40
C THR A 136 -0.88 -1.39 4.75
N ARG A 137 0.43 -1.21 4.77
CA ARG A 137 1.33 -2.25 5.29
C ARG A 137 1.05 -2.47 6.78
N SER A 138 0.89 -3.72 7.20
CA SER A 138 0.78 -4.04 8.64
C SER A 138 1.98 -3.49 9.43
N GLY A 139 1.71 -2.77 10.52
CA GLY A 139 2.72 -2.04 11.31
C GLY A 139 3.39 -0.86 10.58
N GLY A 140 2.92 -0.52 9.38
CA GLY A 140 3.43 0.57 8.56
C GLY A 140 3.11 1.95 9.14
N GLU A 141 4.00 2.89 8.90
CA GLU A 141 3.82 4.29 9.28
C GLU A 141 2.56 4.87 8.62
N GLN A 142 1.79 5.67 9.36
CA GLN A 142 0.58 6.31 8.86
C GLN A 142 0.45 7.70 9.46
N TRP A 143 -0.07 8.62 8.65
CA TRP A 143 -0.43 9.95 9.09
C TRP A 143 -1.72 10.39 8.38
N PHE A 144 -2.58 11.04 9.14
CA PHE A 144 -3.85 11.60 8.68
C PHE A 144 -3.96 13.01 9.25
N LEU A 145 -4.32 13.98 8.40
CA LEU A 145 -4.56 15.35 8.83
C LEU A 145 -5.59 15.37 9.98
N ALA A 146 -5.16 15.84 11.14
CA ALA A 146 -6.01 15.92 12.33
C ALA A 146 -7.07 17.03 12.19
N ASP A 147 -8.20 16.86 12.89
CA ASP A 147 -9.22 17.92 13.00
C ASP A 147 -8.68 19.18 13.68
N ASN A 148 -7.70 19.02 14.57
CA ASN A 148 -6.90 20.12 15.12
C ASN A 148 -5.47 20.05 14.57
N ALA A 149 -5.34 20.30 13.26
CA ALA A 149 -4.07 20.20 12.53
C ALA A 149 -2.94 21.06 13.11
N THR A 150 -3.27 22.23 13.69
CA THR A 150 -2.28 23.15 14.28
C THR A 150 -1.63 22.65 15.56
N SER A 151 -2.16 21.59 16.18
CA SER A 151 -1.57 20.95 17.37
C SER A 151 -0.85 19.63 17.06
N ASP A 152 -0.87 19.18 15.81
CA ASP A 152 -0.21 17.95 15.41
C ASP A 152 1.31 18.16 15.27
N LYS A 153 2.08 17.55 16.18
CA LYS A 153 3.54 17.66 16.18
C LYS A 153 4.22 17.02 14.97
N ARG A 154 3.51 16.18 14.22
CA ARG A 154 4.01 15.54 12.99
C ARG A 154 3.69 16.35 11.74
N PHE A 155 2.94 17.44 11.86
CA PHE A 155 2.52 18.26 10.74
C PHE A 155 3.01 19.69 10.90
N ASP A 156 3.83 20.15 9.95
CA ASP A 156 4.30 21.51 9.88
C ASP A 156 3.77 22.18 8.61
N PRO A 157 2.71 23.00 8.68
CA PRO A 157 2.18 23.70 7.51
C PRO A 157 3.10 24.85 7.05
N GLN A 158 4.12 25.23 7.82
CA GLN A 158 5.05 26.36 7.63
C GLN A 158 4.41 27.75 7.52
N ASN A 159 3.09 27.82 7.37
CA ASN A 159 2.28 29.00 7.18
C ASN A 159 0.94 28.82 7.90
N THR A 160 0.25 29.93 8.10
CA THR A 160 -1.07 29.91 8.75
C THR A 160 -2.09 29.16 7.91
N ILE A 161 -2.78 28.22 8.54
CA ILE A 161 -3.96 27.54 8.01
C ILE A 161 -5.18 27.96 8.81
N SER A 162 -6.33 28.03 8.16
CA SER A 162 -7.60 28.40 8.79
C SER A 162 -8.68 27.38 8.41
N ARG A 163 -9.68 27.23 9.27
CA ARG A 163 -10.76 26.27 9.03
C ARG A 163 -11.94 26.95 8.33
N ASN A 164 -12.44 26.33 7.28
CA ASN A 164 -13.65 26.75 6.57
C ASN A 164 -14.90 26.19 7.28
N SER A 165 -16.07 26.77 6.97
CA SER A 165 -17.36 26.33 7.50
C SER A 165 -17.76 24.91 7.07
N ASP A 166 -17.27 24.43 5.92
CA ASP A 166 -17.49 23.07 5.42
C ASP A 166 -16.54 22.03 6.05
N GLY A 167 -15.74 22.45 7.05
CA GLY A 167 -14.78 21.60 7.75
C GLY A 167 -13.45 21.41 7.02
N SER A 168 -13.30 21.91 5.79
CA SER A 168 -12.01 21.91 5.09
C SER A 168 -11.05 22.94 5.69
N TRP A 169 -9.78 22.83 5.34
CA TRP A 169 -8.74 23.79 5.69
C TRP A 169 -8.44 24.69 4.50
N LYS A 170 -7.99 25.91 4.79
CA LYS A 170 -7.58 26.91 3.81
C LYS A 170 -6.19 27.41 4.13
N MET A 171 -5.40 27.64 3.09
CA MET A 171 -4.16 28.40 3.18
C MET A 171 -4.11 29.46 2.06
N LYS A 172 -3.78 30.69 2.44
CA LYS A 172 -3.60 31.83 1.53
C LYS A 172 -2.11 32.17 1.38
N ASN A 173 -1.39 31.39 0.59
CA ASN A 173 0.03 31.59 0.31
C ASN A 173 0.40 30.92 -1.03
N SER A 174 1.26 31.56 -1.82
CA SER A 174 1.73 31.09 -3.13
C SER A 174 3.05 30.32 -3.11
N LYS A 175 3.62 30.04 -1.93
CA LYS A 175 4.89 29.32 -1.74
C LYS A 175 4.76 28.36 -0.56
N VAL A 176 4.16 27.20 -0.80
CA VAL A 176 3.72 26.31 0.28
C VAL A 176 4.47 24.99 0.29
N ARG A 177 4.87 24.56 1.49
CA ARG A 177 5.46 23.26 1.77
C ARG A 177 4.91 22.78 3.11
N MET A 178 3.84 21.98 3.08
CA MET A 178 3.30 21.39 4.29
C MET A 178 3.96 20.04 4.54
N SER A 179 4.82 19.99 5.55
CA SER A 179 5.65 18.82 5.88
C SER A 179 4.92 17.87 6.83
N VAL A 180 5.05 16.58 6.57
CA VAL A 180 4.58 15.48 7.40
C VAL A 180 5.76 14.61 7.79
N PHE A 181 6.01 14.53 9.09
CA PHE A 181 7.06 13.72 9.68
C PHE A 181 6.56 12.30 9.98
N THR A 182 7.48 11.34 9.95
CA THR A 182 7.23 10.01 10.54
C THR A 182 7.04 10.12 12.06
N SER A 183 6.58 9.06 12.71
CA SER A 183 6.42 9.03 14.17
C SER A 183 7.76 9.23 14.91
N THR A 184 8.89 8.96 14.25
CA THR A 184 10.25 9.24 14.76
C THR A 184 10.57 10.74 14.77
N GLY A 185 9.82 11.56 14.04
CA GLY A 185 10.10 12.96 13.82
C GLY A 185 11.28 13.20 12.88
N TYR A 186 11.67 14.45 12.74
CA TYR A 186 12.80 14.86 11.90
C TYR A 186 13.92 15.49 12.75
N SER A 187 15.16 15.10 12.48
CA SER A 187 16.36 15.67 13.08
C SER A 187 17.55 15.47 12.15
N ALA A 188 18.04 16.55 11.54
CA ALA A 188 19.21 16.51 10.63
C ALA A 188 20.43 15.82 11.27
N SER A 189 20.67 16.04 12.57
CA SER A 189 21.77 15.42 13.32
C SER A 189 21.66 13.91 13.49
N LYS A 190 20.48 13.32 13.22
CA LYS A 190 20.25 11.87 13.25
C LYS A 190 20.37 11.23 11.87
N ILE A 191 20.67 12.00 10.82
CA ILE A 191 20.95 11.46 9.48
C ILE A 191 22.44 11.12 9.41
N PRO A 192 22.82 9.82 9.40
CA PRO A 192 24.21 9.41 9.51
C PRO A 192 25.00 9.53 8.19
N THR A 193 24.33 9.66 7.05
CA THR A 193 24.97 9.77 5.73
C THR A 193 23.98 10.31 4.69
N TYR A 194 24.52 10.92 3.65
CA TYR A 194 23.80 11.25 2.42
C TYR A 194 24.29 10.46 1.21
N ASP A 195 25.21 9.51 1.43
CA ASP A 195 25.72 8.59 0.41
C ASP A 195 24.59 7.69 -0.08
N ARG A 196 24.27 7.80 -1.37
CA ARG A 196 23.06 7.18 -1.94
C ARG A 196 23.15 5.65 -2.03
N ASP A 197 24.33 5.09 -2.24
CA ASP A 197 24.50 3.63 -2.24
C ASP A 197 24.29 3.07 -0.83
N VAL A 198 24.79 3.78 0.19
CA VAL A 198 24.52 3.43 1.60
C VAL A 198 23.04 3.59 1.94
N LEU A 199 22.38 4.66 1.48
CA LEU A 199 20.95 4.88 1.69
C LEU A 199 20.11 3.79 1.02
N ALA A 200 20.40 3.44 -0.23
CA ALA A 200 19.73 2.36 -0.96
C ALA A 200 19.89 1.01 -0.25
N SER A 201 21.11 0.70 0.21
CA SER A 201 21.41 -0.54 0.93
C SER A 201 20.62 -0.70 2.24
N ARG A 202 20.51 0.36 3.05
CA ARG A 202 19.74 0.31 4.32
C ARG A 202 18.24 0.54 4.14
N GLY A 203 17.84 1.20 3.05
CA GLY A 203 16.45 1.48 2.72
C GLY A 203 15.81 2.69 3.42
N TYR A 204 16.58 3.52 4.11
CA TYR A 204 16.10 4.74 4.79
C TYR A 204 17.19 5.80 4.96
N MET A 205 16.80 7.06 5.15
CA MET A 205 17.71 8.19 5.34
C MET A 205 18.04 8.43 6.82
N GLN A 206 17.02 8.55 7.66
CA GLN A 206 17.14 8.84 9.08
C GLN A 206 16.77 7.62 9.94
N ALA A 207 15.63 6.99 9.69
CA ALA A 207 15.11 5.90 10.51
C ALA A 207 14.37 4.83 9.69
N ALA A 208 14.29 3.60 10.21
CA ALA A 208 13.69 2.47 9.50
C ALA A 208 12.21 2.64 9.14
N ASN A 209 11.50 3.56 9.81
CA ASN A 209 10.11 3.93 9.51
C ASN A 209 9.97 5.17 8.61
N ASP A 210 11.06 5.64 8.01
CA ASP A 210 11.03 6.68 6.97
C ASP A 210 10.06 6.33 5.83
N TRP A 211 9.42 7.35 5.26
CA TRP A 211 8.45 7.23 4.18
C TRP A 211 9.11 6.68 2.92
N ARG A 212 8.93 5.38 2.69
CA ARG A 212 9.51 4.58 1.62
C ARG A 212 8.43 4.19 0.63
N ASN A 213 7.57 3.24 0.96
CA ASN A 213 6.54 2.79 0.02
C ASN A 213 5.24 3.44 0.42
N ILE A 214 4.82 4.49 -0.27
CA ILE A 214 3.72 5.33 0.22
C ILE A 214 2.59 5.53 -0.79
N GLU A 215 1.38 5.64 -0.27
CA GLU A 215 0.25 6.29 -0.91
C GLU A 215 0.01 7.65 -0.21
N MET A 216 0.32 8.74 -0.90
CA MET A 216 -0.06 10.09 -0.48
C MET A 216 -1.44 10.41 -1.06
N THR A 217 -2.35 10.91 -0.24
CA THR A 217 -3.74 11.25 -0.62
C THR A 217 -4.07 12.67 -0.16
N GLY A 218 -4.93 13.34 -0.91
CA GLY A 218 -5.42 14.66 -0.55
C GLY A 218 -6.52 15.14 -1.50
N PHE A 219 -7.44 15.92 -0.96
CA PHE A 219 -8.47 16.59 -1.74
C PHE A 219 -8.17 18.07 -1.69
N ILE A 220 -8.12 18.70 -2.86
CA ILE A 220 -7.67 20.08 -3.03
C ILE A 220 -8.60 20.83 -3.96
N LYS A 221 -8.75 22.13 -3.71
CA LYS A 221 -9.49 23.07 -4.54
C LYS A 221 -8.71 24.36 -4.65
N VAL A 222 -8.33 24.72 -5.88
CA VAL A 222 -7.66 25.98 -6.18
C VAL A 222 -8.71 27.07 -6.33
N ASN A 223 -8.72 28.06 -5.45
CA ASN A 223 -9.62 29.21 -5.57
C ASN A 223 -8.99 30.32 -6.41
N SER A 224 -7.69 30.56 -6.22
CA SER A 224 -6.92 31.60 -6.90
C SER A 224 -5.52 31.10 -7.25
N VAL A 225 -5.06 31.42 -8.46
CA VAL A 225 -3.76 31.04 -9.02
C VAL A 225 -3.25 32.11 -9.98
N SER A 226 -1.97 32.46 -9.88
CA SER A 226 -1.31 33.45 -10.73
C SER A 226 -0.64 32.84 -11.97
N ASP A 227 -0.17 31.61 -11.88
CA ASP A 227 0.40 30.84 -13.00
C ASP A 227 -0.24 29.46 -13.06
N VAL A 228 -1.07 29.25 -14.08
CA VAL A 228 -1.81 27.98 -14.29
C VAL A 228 -0.90 26.84 -14.79
N SER A 229 0.30 27.16 -15.25
CA SER A 229 1.29 26.17 -15.69
C SER A 229 2.06 25.54 -14.51
N ASP A 230 1.93 26.10 -13.30
CA ASP A 230 2.50 25.54 -12.08
C ASP A 230 1.57 24.44 -11.50
N ASN A 231 1.91 23.87 -10.34
CA ASN A 231 1.34 22.62 -9.88
C ASN A 231 1.29 22.43 -8.36
N PHE A 232 0.41 21.50 -7.97
CA PHE A 232 0.57 20.74 -6.73
C PHE A 232 1.65 19.67 -6.92
N ALA A 233 2.59 19.59 -5.99
CA ALA A 233 3.66 18.60 -5.98
C ALA A 233 3.64 17.82 -4.67
N TRP A 234 3.29 16.53 -4.73
CA TRP A 234 3.38 15.65 -3.57
C TRP A 234 4.63 14.81 -3.68
N TYR A 235 5.50 14.96 -2.69
CA TYR A 235 6.83 14.37 -2.74
C TYR A 235 7.26 13.80 -1.40
N ALA A 236 8.14 12.81 -1.47
CA ALA A 236 8.75 12.13 -0.33
C ALA A 236 10.05 11.47 -0.79
N ARG A 237 10.58 10.54 0.03
CA ARG A 237 11.83 9.76 -0.18
C ARG A 237 13.13 10.48 0.22
N GLY A 238 13.05 11.68 0.78
CA GLY A 238 14.20 12.40 1.34
C GLY A 238 13.85 13.27 2.54
N GLY A 239 14.74 14.20 2.86
CA GLY A 239 14.60 15.14 3.97
C GLY A 239 14.27 16.56 3.48
N LYS A 240 14.95 17.54 4.04
CA LYS A 240 14.80 18.95 3.66
C LYS A 240 15.47 19.24 2.31
N HIS A 241 14.77 20.05 1.52
CA HIS A 241 15.25 20.59 0.25
C HIS A 241 15.92 21.94 0.52
N ASN A 242 17.24 21.91 0.74
CA ASN A 242 18.07 23.06 1.08
C ASN A 242 19.52 22.83 0.58
N ASP A 243 20.38 23.83 0.70
CA ASP A 243 21.77 23.77 0.17
C ASP A 243 22.78 23.11 1.13
N ASN A 244 22.38 22.73 2.35
CA ASN A 244 23.28 22.05 3.28
C ASN A 244 23.68 20.67 2.75
N HIS A 245 24.88 20.22 3.10
CA HIS A 245 25.43 18.93 2.66
C HIS A 245 25.35 18.78 1.12
N SER A 246 25.66 19.87 0.40
CA SER A 246 25.61 19.93 -1.06
C SER A 246 24.23 19.58 -1.66
N GLY A 247 23.17 19.77 -0.88
CA GLY A 247 21.79 19.47 -1.29
C GLY A 247 21.39 17.99 -1.24
N CYS A 248 22.27 17.10 -0.80
CA CYS A 248 22.06 15.65 -0.86
C CYS A 248 20.90 15.14 0.03
N GLU A 249 20.49 15.91 1.03
CA GLU A 249 19.30 15.61 1.84
C GLU A 249 18.00 15.67 1.01
N GLY A 250 17.93 16.58 0.03
CA GLY A 250 16.74 16.91 -0.75
C GLY A 250 16.45 15.98 -1.92
N SER A 251 16.64 14.67 -1.74
CA SER A 251 16.27 13.67 -2.76
C SER A 251 14.77 13.40 -2.74
N SER A 252 14.11 13.35 -3.91
CA SER A 252 12.67 13.05 -3.95
C SER A 252 12.15 12.60 -5.31
N TYR A 253 10.99 11.92 -5.28
CA TYR A 253 10.06 11.89 -6.41
C TYR A 253 8.89 12.83 -6.14
N LYS A 254 8.51 13.63 -7.12
CA LYS A 254 7.41 14.60 -7.03
C LYS A 254 6.32 14.25 -8.04
N GLY A 255 5.16 13.85 -7.54
CA GLY A 255 3.96 13.70 -8.36
C GLY A 255 3.33 15.06 -8.56
N SER A 256 3.38 15.58 -9.79
CA SER A 256 2.89 16.91 -10.13
C SER A 256 1.53 16.86 -10.81
N LEU A 257 0.55 17.54 -10.20
CA LEU A 257 -0.75 17.86 -10.78
C LEU A 257 -0.81 19.36 -11.07
N HIS A 258 -0.67 19.70 -12.35
CA HIS A 258 -0.68 21.08 -12.83
C HIS A 258 -2.08 21.68 -12.81
N TYR A 259 -2.18 22.99 -12.60
CA TYR A 259 -3.50 23.65 -12.45
C TYR A 259 -4.32 23.67 -13.73
N ASP A 260 -3.67 23.54 -14.88
CA ASP A 260 -4.30 23.34 -16.19
C ASP A 260 -4.77 21.90 -16.46
N GLY A 261 -4.52 20.97 -15.52
CA GLY A 261 -4.98 19.58 -15.58
C GLY A 261 -3.96 18.59 -16.15
N ARG A 262 -2.77 19.04 -16.54
CA ARG A 262 -1.66 18.14 -16.91
C ARG A 262 -1.05 17.48 -15.68
N VAL A 263 -0.43 16.32 -15.90
CA VAL A 263 0.31 15.59 -14.86
C VAL A 263 1.69 15.16 -15.36
N ARG A 264 2.66 15.10 -14.46
CA ARG A 264 4.00 14.53 -14.70
C ARG A 264 4.70 14.16 -13.40
N TRP A 265 5.77 13.38 -13.50
CA TRP A 265 6.70 13.15 -12.40
C TRP A 265 7.93 14.03 -12.55
N GLN A 266 8.50 14.43 -11.42
CA GLN A 266 9.82 15.02 -11.34
C GLN A 266 10.66 14.18 -10.38
N LYS A 267 11.93 13.95 -10.73
CA LYS A 267 12.93 13.38 -9.84
C LYS A 267 13.85 14.51 -9.45
N GLU A 268 14.03 14.72 -8.16
CA GLU A 268 15.11 15.57 -7.65
C GLU A 268 16.16 14.64 -7.08
N THR A 269 17.27 14.46 -7.79
CA THR A 269 18.33 13.54 -7.37
C THR A 269 18.99 14.06 -6.09
N TRP A 270 19.26 15.36 -6.05
CA TRP A 270 19.69 16.15 -4.89
C TRP A 270 19.19 17.58 -5.11
N HIS A 271 19.15 18.44 -4.10
CA HIS A 271 18.65 19.82 -4.24
C HIS A 271 19.72 20.74 -4.85
N VAL A 272 19.66 21.19 -6.12
CA VAL A 272 18.53 21.24 -7.08
C VAL A 272 18.82 20.58 -8.46
N SER A 273 19.22 19.33 -8.48
CA SER A 273 19.29 18.48 -9.69
C SER A 273 17.92 17.86 -10.01
N TYR A 274 17.27 18.37 -11.06
CA TYR A 274 15.91 17.98 -11.46
C TYR A 274 15.86 17.32 -12.84
N ASP A 275 15.16 16.19 -12.89
CA ASP A 275 14.73 15.54 -14.11
C ASP A 275 13.20 15.45 -14.16
N GLN A 276 12.63 15.58 -15.36
CA GLN A 276 11.18 15.66 -15.53
C GLN A 276 10.72 14.61 -16.53
N SER A 277 9.63 13.92 -16.22
CA SER A 277 8.97 13.05 -17.18
C SER A 277 8.18 13.90 -18.18
N SER A 278 7.77 13.27 -19.30
CA SER A 278 6.85 13.92 -20.23
C SER A 278 5.53 14.28 -19.56
N TYR A 279 4.87 15.31 -20.07
CA TYR A 279 3.52 15.64 -19.66
C TYR A 279 2.52 14.61 -20.18
N LYS A 280 1.51 14.30 -19.37
CA LYS A 280 0.28 13.61 -19.79
C LYS A 280 -0.93 14.47 -19.47
N SER A 281 -2.01 14.31 -20.23
CA SER A 281 -3.31 14.89 -19.89
C SER A 281 -3.93 14.09 -18.74
N GLY A 282 -4.20 14.75 -17.61
CA GLY A 282 -4.81 14.12 -16.45
C GLY A 282 -6.31 14.38 -16.37
N THR A 283 -6.68 15.66 -16.37
CA THR A 283 -8.05 16.17 -16.18
C THR A 283 -8.20 17.55 -16.82
N SER A 284 -9.37 18.19 -16.68
CA SER A 284 -9.58 19.60 -17.04
C SER A 284 -8.97 20.55 -16.00
N ALA A 285 -8.93 21.85 -16.29
CA ALA A 285 -8.44 22.86 -15.35
C ALA A 285 -9.06 22.74 -13.94
N LEU A 286 -8.26 23.00 -12.91
CA LEU A 286 -8.60 22.68 -11.52
C LEU A 286 -9.36 23.80 -10.78
N ARG A 287 -9.32 25.03 -11.31
CA ARG A 287 -9.82 26.20 -10.59
C ARG A 287 -11.31 26.05 -10.24
N GLY A 288 -11.63 26.31 -8.98
CA GLY A 288 -13.01 26.38 -8.48
C GLY A 288 -13.67 25.04 -8.18
N ARG A 289 -13.01 23.89 -8.40
CA ARG A 289 -13.57 22.56 -8.12
C ARG A 289 -12.68 21.73 -7.20
N TRP A 290 -13.29 20.81 -6.46
CA TRP A 290 -12.58 19.82 -5.67
C TRP A 290 -12.06 18.70 -6.57
N VAL A 291 -10.81 18.31 -6.35
CA VAL A 291 -10.19 17.14 -6.98
C VAL A 291 -9.49 16.32 -5.91
N GLY A 292 -9.79 15.02 -5.85
CA GLY A 292 -8.94 14.10 -5.11
C GLY A 292 -7.71 13.76 -5.95
N PHE A 293 -6.54 13.83 -5.35
CA PHE A 293 -5.27 13.46 -5.98
C PHE A 293 -4.63 12.34 -5.14
N LYS A 294 -3.89 11.46 -5.79
CA LYS A 294 -3.03 10.45 -5.16
C LYS A 294 -1.69 10.41 -5.88
N SER A 295 -0.62 10.38 -5.10
CA SER A 295 0.76 10.16 -5.56
C SER A 295 1.29 8.92 -4.85
N VAL A 296 1.60 7.88 -5.63
CA VAL A 296 2.01 6.57 -5.11
C VAL A 296 3.45 6.29 -5.54
N MET A 297 4.28 5.91 -4.57
CA MET A 297 5.67 5.54 -4.78
C MET A 297 5.91 4.18 -4.14
N ARG A 298 6.25 3.16 -4.93
CA ARG A 298 6.49 1.80 -4.42
C ARG A 298 7.76 1.22 -5.00
N ASN A 299 8.60 0.65 -4.15
CA ASN A 299 9.69 -0.19 -4.62
C ASN A 299 9.12 -1.38 -5.38
N THR A 300 9.82 -1.75 -6.45
CA THR A 300 9.50 -2.86 -7.35
C THR A 300 10.81 -3.44 -7.88
N LYS A 301 10.74 -4.45 -8.73
CA LYS A 301 11.91 -5.01 -9.42
C LYS A 301 11.75 -4.98 -10.93
N VAL A 302 12.82 -4.64 -11.62
CA VAL A 302 12.93 -4.76 -13.08
C VAL A 302 14.18 -5.58 -13.38
N ASN A 303 14.01 -6.74 -14.02
CA ASN A 303 15.11 -7.67 -14.33
C ASN A 303 15.96 -8.03 -13.10
N GLY A 304 15.30 -8.23 -11.94
CA GLY A 304 15.94 -8.57 -10.67
C GLY A 304 16.62 -7.39 -9.94
N LYS A 305 16.72 -6.20 -10.55
CA LYS A 305 17.27 -4.99 -9.94
C LYS A 305 16.17 -4.15 -9.28
N ASP A 306 16.53 -3.49 -8.19
CA ASP A 306 15.61 -2.60 -7.48
C ASP A 306 15.23 -1.40 -8.35
N ALA A 307 13.94 -1.08 -8.35
CA ALA A 307 13.34 0.00 -9.11
C ALA A 307 12.22 0.65 -8.26
N VAL A 308 11.66 1.75 -8.75
CA VAL A 308 10.52 2.42 -8.10
C VAL A 308 9.40 2.63 -9.11
N ARG A 309 8.23 2.06 -8.84
CA ARG A 309 7.00 2.34 -9.57
C ARG A 309 6.34 3.60 -9.01
N LEU A 310 5.98 4.50 -9.92
CA LEU A 310 5.48 5.84 -9.66
C LEU A 310 4.14 6.01 -10.36
N GLU A 311 3.08 6.21 -9.57
CA GLU A 311 1.72 6.25 -10.08
C GLU A 311 0.97 7.47 -9.56
N MET A 312 0.14 8.08 -10.42
CA MET A 312 -0.75 9.17 -10.03
C MET A 312 -2.18 8.82 -10.38
N TYR A 313 -3.11 9.18 -9.48
CA TYR A 313 -4.53 8.95 -9.65
C TYR A 313 -5.34 10.20 -9.31
N LEU A 314 -6.47 10.37 -9.98
CA LEU A 314 -7.41 11.46 -9.74
C LEU A 314 -8.81 10.94 -9.41
N ASN A 315 -9.50 11.66 -8.54
CA ASN A 315 -10.91 11.50 -8.21
C ASN A 315 -11.63 12.81 -8.57
N GLU A 316 -12.17 12.88 -9.81
CA GLU A 316 -12.61 14.13 -10.43
C GLU A 316 -13.89 14.71 -9.81
N ASN A 317 -14.74 13.87 -9.26
CA ASN A 317 -16.02 14.24 -8.64
C ASN A 317 -15.93 14.37 -7.11
N ALA A 318 -14.73 14.18 -6.55
CA ALA A 318 -14.47 14.20 -5.11
C ALA A 318 -15.34 13.23 -4.27
N ASP A 319 -15.83 12.12 -4.86
CA ASP A 319 -16.71 11.13 -4.21
C ASP A 319 -15.99 10.14 -3.28
N LYS A 320 -14.66 10.26 -3.16
CA LYS A 320 -13.76 9.40 -2.37
C LYS A 320 -13.55 7.97 -2.90
N LYS A 321 -14.30 7.55 -3.94
CA LYS A 321 -14.42 6.17 -4.39
C LYS A 321 -13.84 5.95 -5.80
N THR A 322 -14.14 6.84 -6.74
CA THR A 322 -13.85 6.68 -8.17
C THR A 322 -12.49 7.25 -8.54
N TRP A 323 -11.46 6.42 -8.41
CA TRP A 323 -10.08 6.80 -8.73
C TRP A 323 -9.69 6.34 -10.13
N LYS A 324 -9.20 7.27 -10.97
CA LYS A 324 -8.66 7.02 -12.30
C LYS A 324 -7.14 7.14 -12.27
N LYS A 325 -6.40 6.12 -12.71
CA LYS A 325 -4.95 6.23 -12.93
C LYS A 325 -4.69 7.17 -14.11
N VAL A 326 -3.86 8.19 -13.91
CA VAL A 326 -3.52 9.20 -14.93
C VAL A 326 -2.04 9.20 -15.30
N TYR A 327 -1.19 8.60 -14.45
CA TYR A 327 0.23 8.42 -14.75
C TYR A 327 0.72 7.12 -14.12
N ASP A 328 1.54 6.38 -14.87
CA ASP A 328 2.22 5.16 -14.45
C ASP A 328 3.59 5.16 -15.14
N MET A 329 4.66 5.03 -14.37
CA MET A 329 6.02 4.83 -14.87
C MET A 329 6.86 4.08 -13.83
N VAL A 330 7.99 3.53 -14.29
CA VAL A 330 8.96 2.87 -13.42
C VAL A 330 10.31 3.56 -13.62
N ASP A 331 10.92 4.02 -12.54
CA ASP A 331 12.33 4.37 -12.52
C ASP A 331 13.14 3.10 -12.25
N SER A 332 13.71 2.54 -13.30
CA SER A 332 14.56 1.34 -13.26
C SER A 332 16.05 1.66 -13.25
N GLY A 333 16.45 2.90 -12.95
CA GLY A 333 17.84 3.33 -13.01
C GLY A 333 18.29 3.82 -14.39
N SER A 334 17.36 4.33 -15.19
CA SER A 334 17.62 4.90 -16.52
C SER A 334 16.99 6.28 -16.72
N TRP A 335 16.36 6.84 -15.67
CA TRP A 335 15.71 8.14 -15.71
C TRP A 335 16.44 9.14 -14.81
N GLY A 336 16.84 10.24 -15.43
CA GLY A 336 17.62 11.31 -14.80
C GLY A 336 19.08 10.94 -14.56
N GLY A 337 19.78 11.75 -13.77
CA GLY A 337 21.20 11.55 -13.51
C GLY A 337 21.76 12.39 -12.36
N ASP A 338 23.07 12.30 -12.16
CA ASP A 338 23.86 13.05 -11.17
C ASP A 338 23.76 12.55 -9.71
N ALA A 339 23.51 11.25 -9.53
CA ALA A 339 23.56 10.62 -8.21
C ALA A 339 24.99 10.53 -7.65
N SER A 340 26.02 10.50 -8.51
CA SER A 340 27.42 10.47 -8.08
C SER A 340 27.84 11.68 -7.24
N HIS A 341 27.19 12.84 -7.43
CA HIS A 341 27.35 14.03 -6.58
C HIS A 341 27.11 13.74 -5.08
N CYS A 342 26.27 12.75 -4.77
CA CYS A 342 25.96 12.31 -3.42
C CYS A 342 26.38 10.84 -3.19
N GLY A 343 27.47 10.38 -3.80
CA GLY A 343 28.04 9.06 -3.54
C GLY A 343 27.28 7.88 -4.18
N GLY A 344 26.37 8.12 -5.12
CA GLY A 344 25.74 7.04 -5.87
C GLY A 344 26.68 6.42 -6.92
N GLY A 345 26.80 5.10 -6.96
CA GLY A 345 27.64 4.39 -7.93
C GLY A 345 27.05 4.36 -9.35
N VAL A 346 25.78 4.73 -9.51
CA VAL A 346 25.10 4.86 -10.81
C VAL A 346 24.33 6.17 -10.83
N ASP A 347 24.65 7.06 -11.78
CA ASP A 347 24.08 8.41 -11.85
C ASP A 347 22.54 8.43 -11.90
N ALA A 348 21.96 7.53 -12.68
CA ALA A 348 20.51 7.45 -12.86
C ALA A 348 19.80 6.62 -11.78
N MET A 349 20.47 6.20 -10.70
CA MET A 349 19.91 5.23 -9.74
C MET A 349 18.54 5.66 -9.19
N PRO A 350 17.61 4.72 -8.99
CA PRO A 350 16.31 5.01 -8.41
C PRO A 350 16.42 5.32 -6.90
N ILE A 351 15.49 6.12 -6.37
CA ILE A 351 15.43 6.50 -4.95
C ILE A 351 14.69 5.42 -4.17
N THR A 352 15.39 4.32 -3.88
CA THR A 352 14.79 3.09 -3.32
C THR A 352 14.68 3.10 -1.79
N TRP A 353 15.15 4.14 -1.11
CA TRP A 353 15.05 4.33 0.34
C TRP A 353 13.84 5.18 0.73
N GLY A 354 13.53 5.23 2.02
CA GLY A 354 12.58 6.19 2.57
C GLY A 354 13.26 7.45 3.10
N GLY A 355 12.49 8.55 3.19
CA GLY A 355 12.93 9.78 3.86
C GLY A 355 12.04 10.16 5.05
N PRO A 356 12.55 10.95 6.01
CA PRO A 356 11.79 11.30 7.22
C PRO A 356 10.64 12.29 6.97
N ILE A 357 10.56 12.88 5.77
CA ILE A 357 9.58 13.92 5.42
C ILE A 357 8.80 13.53 4.16
N ALA A 358 7.47 13.62 4.23
CA ALA A 358 6.59 13.69 3.07
C ALA A 358 5.97 15.09 3.01
N VAL A 359 5.79 15.66 1.82
CA VAL A 359 5.39 17.07 1.68
C VAL A 359 4.25 17.22 0.67
N PHE A 360 3.25 18.00 1.08
CA PHE A 360 2.23 18.56 0.21
C PHE A 360 2.65 19.98 -0.17
N ARG A 361 3.15 20.18 -1.39
CA ARG A 361 3.62 21.48 -1.90
C ARG A 361 2.68 22.03 -2.96
N TRP A 362 2.63 23.36 -3.04
CA TRP A 362 2.21 24.07 -4.23
C TRP A 362 2.88 25.44 -4.31
N ASP A 363 3.09 25.91 -5.53
CA ASP A 363 3.53 27.28 -5.81
C ASP A 363 2.51 27.97 -6.73
N SER A 364 2.50 29.31 -6.76
CA SER A 364 1.65 30.15 -7.62
C SER A 364 0.13 30.11 -7.36
N ALA A 365 -0.41 29.13 -6.64
CA ALA A 365 -1.79 29.18 -6.13
C ALA A 365 -1.84 29.98 -4.83
N THR A 366 -2.53 31.14 -4.84
CA THR A 366 -2.56 32.08 -3.70
C THR A 366 -3.69 31.81 -2.71
N ASP A 367 -4.68 30.99 -3.06
CA ASP A 367 -5.78 30.57 -2.19
C ASP A 367 -6.18 29.14 -2.54
N VAL A 368 -5.94 28.22 -1.61
CA VAL A 368 -6.21 26.78 -1.76
C VAL A 368 -7.00 26.28 -0.55
N ASP A 369 -8.07 25.56 -0.82
CA ASP A 369 -8.74 24.72 0.16
C ASP A 369 -8.25 23.28 0.04
N PHE A 370 -8.09 22.61 1.18
CA PHE A 370 -7.64 21.22 1.24
C PHE A 370 -8.33 20.45 2.39
N LYS A 371 -8.46 19.14 2.22
CA LYS A 371 -8.97 18.23 3.24
C LYS A 371 -8.54 16.79 2.98
N TRP A 372 -8.69 15.95 3.99
CA TRP A 372 -8.45 14.50 3.90
C TRP A 372 -7.04 14.20 3.36
N LEU A 373 -6.03 14.92 3.87
CA LEU A 373 -4.63 14.63 3.54
C LEU A 373 -4.16 13.44 4.36
N SER A 374 -3.50 12.49 3.72
CA SER A 374 -2.91 11.33 4.39
C SER A 374 -1.63 10.87 3.71
N VAL A 375 -0.77 10.21 4.49
CA VAL A 375 0.38 9.46 4.01
C VAL A 375 0.33 8.10 4.70
N ARG A 376 0.33 7.02 3.92
CA ARG A 376 0.31 5.65 4.45
C ARG A 376 1.43 4.85 3.84
N GLU A 377 2.19 4.14 4.67
CA GLU A 377 3.06 3.07 4.20
C GLU A 377 2.19 1.93 3.64
N ILE A 378 2.57 1.45 2.47
CA ILE A 378 1.92 0.38 1.73
C ILE A 378 2.96 -0.69 1.40
N SER A 379 2.50 -1.90 1.11
CA SER A 379 3.42 -2.97 0.73
C SER A 379 4.17 -2.64 -0.57
N PRO A 380 5.45 -3.06 -0.71
CA PRO A 380 6.14 -2.98 -1.99
C PRO A 380 5.38 -3.78 -3.06
N GLU A 381 5.67 -3.50 -4.32
CA GLU A 381 5.19 -4.33 -5.41
C GLU A 381 5.92 -5.69 -5.36
N GLN A 382 5.15 -6.78 -5.49
CA GLN A 382 5.66 -8.16 -5.43
C GLN A 382 6.45 -8.53 -6.68
#